data_AF-A0A2G3K8F2-F1
#
_entry.id   AF-A0A2G3K8F2-F1
#
_cell.length_a   1.000
_cell.length_b   1.000
_cell.length_c   1.000
_cell.angle_alpha   90.00
_cell.angle_beta   90.00
_cell.angle_gamma   90.00
#
_symmetry.space_group_name_H-M   'P 1'
#
loop_
_entity.id
_entity.type
_entity.pdbx_description
1 polymer ?
#
loop_
_entity_poly.entity_id
_entity_poly.type
_entity_poly.pdbx_seq_one_letter_code
_entity_poly.pdbx_strand_id
1 'polypeptide(L)'
;MNVKKITPFMLSSALAFSSIYAKAETEGTIDGSKGGGKAQSTEIKAEDNPYVLEDFKLNTSANVILKWKVDATAAALSAGHIKGMHTFAGTTAGGSVKQCEGPGLTVINDAAVKIPDLALGCTP
;
A
#
# COMPACT_ATOMS: atom_id res chain seq x y z
N MET A 1 -54.71 -36.83 -33.50
CA MET A 1 -54.36 -35.43 -33.13
C MET A 1 -53.79 -35.45 -31.73
N ASN A 2 -52.53 -35.10 -31.54
CA ASN A 2 -51.99 -34.78 -30.22
C ASN A 2 -50.77 -33.87 -30.37
N VAL A 3 -50.72 -32.90 -29.47
CA VAL A 3 -50.23 -31.53 -29.65
C VAL A 3 -48.72 -31.44 -29.45
N LYS A 4 -48.02 -30.73 -30.36
CA LYS A 4 -46.61 -30.35 -30.23
C LYS A 4 -46.43 -29.46 -28.99
N LYS A 5 -45.64 -29.90 -28.02
CA LYS A 5 -45.21 -29.08 -26.88
C LYS A 5 -44.02 -28.21 -27.31
N ILE A 6 -44.21 -26.89 -27.25
CA ILE A 6 -43.16 -25.86 -27.30
C ILE A 6 -42.80 -25.53 -25.85
N THR A 7 -41.52 -25.46 -25.51
CA THR A 7 -41.00 -24.93 -24.24
C THR A 7 -39.51 -24.59 -24.42
N PRO A 8 -38.93 -23.66 -23.64
CA PRO A 8 -38.53 -22.36 -24.15
C PRO A 8 -37.01 -22.14 -24.21
N PHE A 9 -36.62 -21.16 -25.02
CA PHE A 9 -35.33 -20.49 -25.09
C PHE A 9 -34.93 -19.94 -23.70
N MET A 10 -34.03 -20.64 -23.01
CA MET A 10 -33.37 -20.16 -21.79
C MET A 10 -32.18 -19.29 -22.19
N LEU A 11 -32.37 -17.99 -22.07
CA LEU A 11 -31.32 -16.97 -22.07
C LEU A 11 -30.42 -17.21 -20.83
N SER A 12 -29.34 -17.98 -20.98
CA SER A 12 -28.32 -18.09 -19.94
C SER A 12 -27.47 -16.82 -19.95
N SER A 13 -27.95 -15.78 -19.26
CA SER A 13 -27.14 -14.65 -18.83
C SER A 13 -26.11 -15.15 -17.82
N ALA A 14 -25.03 -15.75 -18.30
CA ALA A 14 -23.84 -15.96 -17.50
C ALA A 14 -23.25 -14.58 -17.21
N LEU A 15 -23.57 -14.04 -16.04
CA LEU A 15 -22.80 -13.00 -15.37
C LEU A 15 -21.34 -13.45 -15.40
N ALA A 16 -20.57 -12.87 -16.31
CA ALA A 16 -19.13 -12.95 -16.28
C ALA A 16 -18.71 -12.34 -14.94
N PHE A 17 -18.37 -13.21 -13.99
CA PHE A 17 -17.60 -12.85 -12.82
C PHE A 17 -16.34 -12.17 -13.34
N SER A 18 -16.36 -10.84 -13.36
CA SER A 18 -15.16 -10.04 -13.50
C SER A 18 -14.24 -10.50 -12.39
N SER A 19 -13.21 -11.25 -12.77
CA SER A 19 -12.15 -11.70 -11.88
C SER A 19 -11.56 -10.46 -11.25
N ILE A 20 -11.98 -10.16 -10.03
CA ILE A 20 -11.33 -9.18 -9.18
C ILE A 20 -9.95 -9.78 -8.99
N TYR A 21 -8.95 -9.20 -9.66
CA TYR A 21 -7.56 -9.53 -9.45
C TYR A 21 -7.26 -9.15 -8.00
N ALA A 22 -7.47 -10.10 -7.08
CA ALA A 22 -6.98 -10.02 -5.72
C ALA A 22 -5.47 -10.17 -5.81
N LYS A 23 -4.80 -9.05 -6.12
CA LYS A 23 -3.35 -8.95 -6.12
C LYS A 23 -2.89 -9.13 -4.67
N ALA A 24 -1.87 -9.96 -4.47
CA ALA A 24 -1.39 -10.31 -3.14
C ALA A 24 -0.92 -9.06 -2.37
N GLU A 25 -1.10 -9.06 -1.05
CA GLU A 25 -0.57 -8.00 -0.19
C GLU A 25 0.94 -7.87 -0.42
N THR A 26 1.40 -6.63 -0.62
CA THR A 26 2.80 -6.32 -0.82
C THR A 26 3.22 -5.23 0.16
N GLU A 27 4.37 -5.42 0.78
CA GLU A 27 4.98 -4.45 1.69
C GLU A 27 6.42 -4.18 1.28
N GLY A 28 6.92 -3.01 1.64
CA GLY A 28 8.28 -2.60 1.33
C GLY A 28 8.82 -1.58 2.29
N THR A 29 10.15 -1.50 2.35
CA THR A 29 10.89 -0.53 3.14
C THR A 29 11.96 0.12 2.27
N ILE A 30 12.02 1.45 2.34
CA ILE A 30 13.07 2.26 1.76
C ILE A 30 13.75 3.01 2.90
N ASP A 31 15.00 2.65 3.17
CA ASP A 31 15.76 3.18 4.28
C ASP A 31 16.90 4.05 3.76
N GLY A 32 16.65 5.36 3.68
CA GLY A 32 17.64 6.37 3.29
C GLY A 32 18.88 6.37 4.18
N SER A 33 18.78 5.88 5.42
CA SER A 33 19.87 5.86 6.40
C SER A 33 21.00 4.91 6.01
N LYS A 34 20.65 3.80 5.36
CA LYS A 34 21.61 2.75 4.96
C LYS A 34 22.51 3.20 3.80
N GLY A 35 22.17 4.31 3.15
CA GLY A 35 22.94 4.93 2.06
C GLY A 35 24.20 5.69 2.49
N GLY A 36 24.59 5.66 3.77
CA GLY A 36 25.79 6.36 4.26
C GLY A 36 25.71 7.88 4.08
N GLY A 37 24.52 8.48 4.24
CA GLY A 37 24.31 9.92 4.05
C GLY A 37 23.95 10.33 2.62
N LYS A 38 23.74 9.38 1.71
CA LYS A 38 23.26 9.63 0.34
C LYS A 38 21.80 9.24 0.18
N ALA A 39 21.08 9.99 -0.65
CA ALA A 39 19.72 9.63 -1.04
C ALA A 39 19.69 8.20 -1.61
N GLN A 40 18.64 7.46 -1.29
CA GLN A 40 18.41 6.11 -1.80
C GLN A 40 17.33 6.16 -2.88
N SER A 41 17.43 5.26 -3.85
CA SER A 41 16.43 5.09 -4.90
C SER A 41 15.94 3.66 -4.84
N THR A 42 14.62 3.48 -4.83
CA THR A 42 14.01 2.15 -4.92
C THR A 42 13.09 2.13 -6.11
N GLU A 43 13.27 1.13 -6.95
CA GLU A 43 12.39 0.87 -8.07
C GLU A 43 11.10 0.23 -7.54
N ILE A 44 9.99 0.89 -7.80
CA ILE A 44 8.65 0.40 -7.50
C ILE A 44 8.07 -0.07 -8.81
N LYS A 45 7.85 -1.37 -8.92
CA LYS A 45 7.31 -1.97 -10.13
C LYS A 45 5.80 -2.01 -10.10
N ALA A 46 5.19 -1.72 -11.23
CA ALA A 46 3.75 -1.85 -11.45
C ALA A 46 3.30 -3.31 -11.26
N GLU A 47 4.14 -4.29 -11.59
CA GLU A 47 3.81 -5.71 -11.42
C GLU A 47 3.62 -6.12 -9.95
N ASP A 48 4.22 -5.39 -9.01
CA ASP A 48 4.18 -5.69 -7.58
C ASP A 48 3.13 -4.87 -6.80
N ASN A 49 2.54 -3.82 -7.40
CA ASN A 49 1.61 -2.94 -6.70
C ASN A 49 0.35 -2.63 -7.53
N PRO A 50 -0.87 -2.87 -7.03
CA PRO A 50 -2.11 -2.64 -7.79
C PRO A 50 -2.43 -1.16 -8.06
N TYR A 51 -1.82 -0.23 -7.33
CA TYR A 51 -2.01 1.22 -7.49
C TYR A 51 -0.98 1.89 -8.40
N VAL A 52 0.05 1.14 -8.81
CA VAL A 52 1.15 1.65 -9.62
C VAL A 52 0.90 1.21 -11.06
N LEU A 53 0.62 2.17 -11.93
CA LEU A 53 0.31 1.92 -13.33
C LEU A 53 1.58 1.66 -14.17
N GLU A 54 2.70 2.28 -13.77
CA GLU A 54 3.98 2.19 -14.46
C GLU A 54 5.11 2.16 -13.45
N ASP A 55 6.19 1.47 -13.80
CA ASP A 55 7.38 1.40 -12.96
C ASP A 55 7.94 2.81 -12.73
N PHE A 56 8.29 3.11 -11.47
CA PHE A 56 8.90 4.38 -11.13
C PHE A 56 9.99 4.23 -10.09
N LYS A 57 10.90 5.21 -10.03
CA LYS A 57 11.96 5.26 -9.03
C LYS A 57 11.59 6.25 -7.94
N LEU A 58 11.41 5.74 -6.73
CA LEU A 58 11.18 6.56 -5.56
C LEU A 58 12.52 6.95 -4.94
N ASN A 59 12.86 8.22 -5.05
CA ASN A 59 14.05 8.79 -4.40
C ASN A 59 13.69 9.27 -3.00
N THR A 60 14.37 8.74 -1.99
CA THR A 60 14.23 9.14 -0.59
C THR A 60 15.52 9.80 -0.10
N SER A 61 15.35 10.86 0.68
CA SER A 61 16.48 11.55 1.31
C SER A 61 17.23 10.61 2.26
N ALA A 62 18.52 10.86 2.47
CA ALA A 62 19.37 10.07 3.36
C ALA A 62 18.90 10.02 4.82
N ASN A 63 17.96 10.91 5.20
CA ASN A 63 17.42 10.99 6.55
C ASN A 63 15.96 10.52 6.63
N VAL A 64 15.42 9.89 5.59
CA VAL A 64 14.02 9.43 5.55
C VAL A 64 13.99 7.92 5.46
N ILE A 65 13.13 7.33 6.28
CA ILE A 65 12.77 5.93 6.22
C ILE A 65 11.29 5.87 5.86
N LEU A 66 10.96 5.11 4.83
CA LEU A 66 9.61 4.99 4.30
C LEU A 66 9.23 3.52 4.25
N LYS A 67 8.13 3.18 4.88
CA LYS A 67 7.52 1.85 4.84
C LYS A 67 6.14 1.94 4.25
N TRP A 68 5.78 0.94 3.47
CA TRP A 68 4.49 0.89 2.81
C TRP A 68 3.94 -0.51 2.86
N LYS A 69 2.61 -0.59 2.86
CA LYS A 69 1.86 -1.83 2.72
C LYS A 69 0.68 -1.57 1.81
N VAL A 70 0.39 -2.51 0.92
CA VAL A 70 -0.63 -2.36 -0.11
C VAL A 70 -1.33 -3.69 -0.33
N ASP A 71 -2.64 -3.66 -0.53
CA ASP A 71 -3.45 -4.78 -1.00
C ASP A 71 -4.32 -4.38 -2.20
N ALA A 72 -5.28 -5.22 -2.59
CA ALA A 72 -6.17 -4.95 -3.72
C ALA A 72 -7.17 -3.79 -3.49
N THR A 73 -7.32 -3.31 -2.25
CA THR A 73 -8.39 -2.42 -1.79
C THR A 73 -7.90 -1.18 -1.04
N ALA A 74 -6.71 -1.21 -0.45
CA ALA A 74 -6.08 -0.13 0.29
C ALA A 74 -4.56 -0.08 0.09
N ALA A 75 -4.01 1.12 0.27
CA ALA A 75 -2.59 1.38 0.37
C ALA A 75 -2.34 2.21 1.63
N ALA A 76 -1.31 1.85 2.38
CA ALA A 76 -0.87 2.59 3.56
C ALA A 76 0.62 2.86 3.52
N LEU A 77 0.99 4.03 4.03
CA LEU A 77 2.36 4.54 4.03
C LEU A 77 2.71 5.02 5.43
N SER A 78 3.93 4.74 5.89
CA SER A 78 4.55 5.33 7.06
C SER A 78 5.89 5.93 6.68
N ALA A 79 6.18 7.16 7.09
CA ALA A 79 7.43 7.83 6.82
C ALA A 79 7.98 8.44 8.12
N GLY A 80 9.23 8.13 8.45
CA GLY A 80 9.94 8.67 9.60
C GLY A 80 11.21 9.41 9.19
N HIS A 81 11.57 10.45 9.94
CA HIS A 81 12.76 11.26 9.68
C HIS A 81 13.83 11.03 10.76
N ILE A 82 15.03 10.62 10.38
CA ILE A 82 16.09 10.25 11.33
C ILE A 82 16.55 11.44 12.18
N LYS A 83 16.55 12.65 11.60
CA LYS A 83 16.98 13.88 12.27
C LYS A 83 15.83 14.66 12.92
N GLY A 84 14.60 14.13 12.93
CA GLY A 84 13.42 14.87 13.38
C GLY A 84 12.33 13.99 13.97
N MET A 85 11.68 14.48 15.02
CA MET A 85 10.93 13.74 16.04
C MET A 85 9.65 13.01 15.59
N HIS A 86 9.40 12.89 14.29
CA HIS A 86 8.08 12.52 13.79
C HIS A 86 8.08 11.44 12.69
N THR A 87 7.12 10.55 12.83
CA THR A 87 6.74 9.48 11.93
C THR A 87 5.30 9.74 11.61
N PHE A 88 4.99 9.84 10.33
CA PHE A 88 3.64 10.06 9.87
C PHE A 88 3.17 8.84 9.11
N ALA A 89 1.94 8.41 9.34
CA ALA A 89 1.32 7.40 8.50
C ALA A 89 -0.08 7.79 8.06
N GLY A 90 -0.49 7.25 6.92
CA GLY A 90 -1.80 7.46 6.32
C GLY A 90 -2.21 6.27 5.47
N THR A 91 -3.50 6.20 5.14
CA THR A 91 -4.10 5.12 4.35
C THR A 91 -5.13 5.65 3.35
N THR A 92 -5.23 5.02 2.18
CA THR A 92 -6.25 5.29 1.17
C THR A 92 -7.65 4.80 1.58
N ALA A 93 -7.75 3.93 2.60
CA ALA A 93 -9.03 3.42 3.12
C ALA A 93 -9.87 4.46 3.90
N GLY A 94 -9.46 5.74 3.88
CA GLY A 94 -10.18 6.85 4.51
C GLY A 94 -9.49 7.47 5.73
N GLY A 95 -8.23 7.10 6.00
CA GLY A 95 -7.48 7.61 7.14
C GLY A 95 -6.75 8.92 6.83
N SER A 96 -6.90 9.93 7.69
CA SER A 96 -6.05 11.12 7.66
C SER A 96 -4.59 10.76 7.94
N VAL A 97 -3.65 11.54 7.41
CA VAL A 97 -2.25 11.45 7.81
C VAL A 97 -2.14 11.86 9.28
N LYS A 98 -1.60 10.97 10.12
CA LYS A 98 -1.44 11.19 11.56
C LYS A 98 0.02 11.01 11.95
N GLN A 99 0.44 11.78 12.95
CA GLN A 99 1.71 11.53 13.63
C GLN A 99 1.56 10.28 14.50
N CYS A 100 2.53 9.37 14.38
CA CYS A 100 2.51 8.07 15.03
C CYS A 100 3.19 8.06 16.41
N GLU A 101 4.02 9.05 16.78
CA GLU A 101 4.67 9.09 18.09
C GLU A 101 4.07 10.09 19.06
N GLY A 102 4.18 9.74 20.35
CA GLY A 102 3.99 10.68 21.46
C GLY A 102 5.14 11.71 21.57
N PRO A 103 4.92 12.80 22.33
CA PRO A 103 5.92 13.85 22.49
C PRO A 103 7.17 13.31 23.21
N GLY A 104 8.32 13.24 22.53
CA GLY A 104 9.61 12.89 23.15
C GLY A 104 10.54 11.98 22.35
N LEU A 105 10.17 11.48 21.16
CA LEU A 105 11.09 10.69 20.36
C LEU A 105 12.23 11.55 19.82
N THR A 106 13.46 11.25 20.26
CA THR A 106 14.65 12.06 19.99
C THR A 106 15.39 11.60 18.74
N VAL A 107 15.21 10.35 18.31
CA VAL A 107 15.82 9.76 17.10
C VAL A 107 14.89 8.69 16.52
N ILE A 108 14.59 8.77 15.22
CA ILE A 108 13.89 7.72 14.46
C ILE A 108 14.93 6.80 13.81
N ASN A 109 14.77 5.49 13.98
CA ASN A 109 15.51 4.47 13.23
C ASN A 109 14.53 3.56 12.48
N ASP A 110 15.05 2.62 11.68
CA ASP A 110 14.23 1.69 10.89
C ASP A 110 13.24 0.90 11.75
N ALA A 111 13.63 0.51 12.97
CA ALA A 111 12.74 -0.20 13.89
C ALA A 111 11.62 0.68 14.47
N ALA A 112 11.81 2.00 14.53
CA ALA A 112 10.81 2.95 15.02
C ALA A 112 9.72 3.23 13.97
N VAL A 113 10.04 3.14 12.68
CA VAL A 113 9.03 3.19 11.62
C VAL A 113 8.40 1.81 11.49
N LYS A 114 7.12 1.67 11.89
CA LYS A 114 6.38 0.40 11.76
C LYS A 114 5.82 0.25 10.35
N ILE A 115 5.61 -1.00 9.92
CA ILE A 115 4.79 -1.26 8.72
C ILE A 115 3.38 -0.73 9.00
N PRO A 116 2.82 0.11 8.12
CA PRO A 116 1.53 0.72 8.37
C PRO A 116 0.39 -0.29 8.24
N ASP A 117 -0.66 -0.10 9.04
CA ASP A 117 -1.91 -0.83 8.92
C ASP A 117 -2.76 -0.27 7.76
N LEU A 118 -3.34 -1.17 6.98
CA LEU A 118 -4.10 -0.81 5.79
C LEU A 118 -5.39 -0.05 6.09
N ALA A 119 -5.97 -0.19 7.29
CA ALA A 119 -7.19 0.51 7.69
C ALA A 119 -6.90 1.75 8.55
N LEU A 120 -5.82 1.76 9.33
CA LEU A 120 -5.56 2.76 10.37
C LEU A 120 -4.31 3.60 10.13
N GLY A 121 -3.42 3.20 9.21
CA GLY A 121 -2.11 3.82 9.02
C GLY A 121 -1.17 3.51 10.18
N CYS A 122 -1.12 4.39 11.19
CA CYS A 122 -0.30 4.15 12.38
C CYS A 122 -0.96 3.08 13.27
N THR A 123 -0.23 2.03 13.63
CA THR A 123 -0.60 1.16 14.75
C THR A 123 0.02 1.69 16.05
N PRO A 124 -0.76 1.87 17.12
CA PRO A 124 -0.21 2.25 18.44
C PRO A 124 0.90 1.28 18.88
#